data_AF-A0A2U3LPK2-F1
#
_entry.id   AF-A0A2U3LPK2-F1
#
_cell.length_a   1.000
_cell.length_b   1.000
_cell.length_c   1.000
_cell.angle_alpha   90.00
_cell.angle_beta   90.00
_cell.angle_gamma   90.00
#
_symmetry.space_group_name_H-M   'P 1'
#
loop_
_entity.id
_entity.type
_entity.pdbx_description
1 polymer ?
#
loop_
_entity_poly.entity_id
_entity_poly.type
_entity_poly.pdbx_seq_one_letter_code
_entity_poly.pdbx_strand_id
1 'polypeptide(L)'
;MTRLLLRLIWGATAAAMFYNEPAQCADPPMSVTISGPAEAVKVGSQVKIKVVLKNISSHELGISKAVGPGEFDYELDIRDDKGIKVAHTKYGRDISPEEGGGISDNTIIVPLPPGGTETNTITISKIHDMSRPGRYTVQVRRYEGDSKSWINSNTITVTITQ
;
A
#
# COMPACT_ATOMS: atom_id res chain seq x y z
N MET A 1 54.79 -63.23 0.04
CA MET A 1 54.44 -62.09 -0.83
C MET A 1 52.96 -62.19 -1.17
N THR A 2 52.33 -61.04 -1.44
CA THR A 2 50.91 -60.85 -1.85
C THR A 2 49.90 -60.71 -0.71
N ARG A 3 49.69 -59.46 -0.26
CA ARG A 3 48.51 -59.04 0.52
C ARG A 3 47.35 -58.79 -0.44
N LEU A 4 46.22 -59.47 -0.23
CA LEU A 4 44.95 -59.25 -0.93
C LEU A 4 44.11 -58.27 -0.08
N LEU A 5 43.85 -57.07 -0.59
CA LEU A 5 42.93 -56.10 0.03
C LEU A 5 41.53 -56.32 -0.56
N LEU A 6 40.61 -56.78 0.29
CA LEU A 6 39.18 -56.85 0.03
C LEU A 6 38.61 -55.41 0.12
N ARG A 7 38.13 -54.86 -1.00
CA ARG A 7 37.37 -53.59 -1.00
C ARG A 7 35.89 -53.91 -0.83
N LEU A 8 35.32 -53.57 0.33
CA LEU A 8 33.87 -53.45 0.50
C LEU A 8 33.41 -52.16 -0.19
N ILE A 9 32.47 -52.29 -1.13
CA ILE A 9 31.75 -51.18 -1.73
C ILE A 9 30.47 -51.01 -0.91
N TRP A 10 30.34 -49.89 -0.20
CA TRP A 10 29.05 -49.45 0.35
C TRP A 10 28.34 -48.63 -0.72
N GLY A 11 27.19 -49.13 -1.18
CA GLY A 11 26.25 -48.35 -1.98
C GLY A 11 25.52 -47.35 -1.09
N ALA A 12 25.65 -46.07 -1.38
CA ALA A 12 24.81 -45.02 -0.80
C ALA A 12 23.78 -44.60 -1.84
N THR A 13 22.52 -44.96 -1.61
CA THR A 13 21.38 -44.47 -2.39
C THR A 13 21.10 -43.04 -1.97
N ALA A 14 21.39 -42.07 -2.84
CA ALA A 14 21.02 -40.67 -2.62
C ALA A 14 19.53 -40.48 -2.96
N ALA A 15 18.68 -40.35 -1.95
CA ALA A 15 17.33 -39.85 -2.12
C ALA A 15 17.42 -38.33 -2.35
N ALA A 16 17.14 -37.88 -3.57
CA ALA A 16 16.99 -36.46 -3.86
C ALA A 16 15.74 -35.94 -3.13
N MET A 17 15.94 -35.23 -2.01
CA MET A 17 14.89 -34.44 -1.40
C MET A 17 14.67 -33.21 -2.27
N PHE A 18 13.54 -33.16 -2.98
CA PHE A 18 13.05 -31.93 -3.57
C PHE A 18 12.67 -30.99 -2.42
N TYR A 19 13.57 -30.06 -2.07
CA TYR A 19 13.19 -28.91 -1.27
C TYR A 19 12.29 -28.05 -2.15
N ASN A 20 10.99 -28.04 -1.86
CA ASN A 20 10.13 -26.95 -2.31
C ASN A 20 10.64 -25.69 -1.60
N GLU A 21 11.38 -24.84 -2.31
CA GLU A 21 11.58 -23.47 -1.86
C GLU A 21 10.18 -22.84 -1.67
N PRO A 22 9.90 -22.23 -0.50
CA PRO A 22 8.66 -21.48 -0.34
C PRO A 22 8.65 -20.41 -1.44
N ALA A 23 7.52 -20.28 -2.14
CA ALA A 23 7.32 -19.23 -3.11
C ALA A 23 7.72 -17.89 -2.45
N GLN A 24 8.82 -17.30 -2.90
CA GLN A 24 9.25 -15.99 -2.45
C GLN A 24 8.10 -15.04 -2.81
N CYS A 25 7.51 -14.40 -1.79
CA CYS A 25 6.58 -13.30 -1.99
C CYS A 25 7.35 -12.25 -2.80
N ALA A 26 7.07 -12.15 -4.09
CA ALA A 26 7.76 -11.22 -4.96
C ALA A 26 7.50 -9.80 -4.44
N ASP A 27 8.55 -8.98 -4.38
CA ASP A 27 8.38 -7.58 -4.00
C ASP A 27 7.35 -6.92 -4.92
N PRO A 28 6.45 -6.07 -4.39
CA PRO A 28 5.45 -5.41 -5.22
C PRO A 28 6.12 -4.61 -6.35
N PRO A 29 5.60 -4.62 -7.59
CA PRO A 29 6.23 -3.97 -8.73
C PRO A 29 6.14 -2.43 -8.68
N MET A 30 5.54 -1.88 -7.63
CA MET A 30 5.32 -0.45 -7.42
C MET A 30 5.52 -0.06 -5.96
N SER A 31 5.72 1.25 -5.74
CA SER A 31 5.78 1.85 -4.41
C SER A 31 4.76 2.97 -4.27
N VAL A 32 4.18 3.12 -3.07
CA VAL A 32 3.34 4.27 -2.70
C VAL A 32 4.09 5.14 -1.70
N THR A 33 4.12 6.45 -1.91
CA THR A 33 4.71 7.42 -0.97
C THR A 33 3.73 8.54 -0.72
N ILE A 34 3.63 9.01 0.52
CA ILE A 34 2.80 10.14 0.90
C ILE A 34 3.62 11.26 1.54
N SER A 35 3.18 12.48 1.29
CA SER A 35 3.69 13.70 1.94
C SER A 35 2.52 14.60 2.33
N GLY A 36 2.60 15.22 3.51
CA GLY A 36 1.58 16.11 4.04
C GLY A 36 2.05 17.58 4.12
N PRO A 37 1.23 18.45 4.73
CA PRO A 37 1.62 19.83 5.01
C PRO A 37 2.85 19.87 5.91
N ALA A 38 3.80 20.77 5.61
CA ALA A 38 5.00 20.98 6.42
C ALA A 38 4.69 21.70 7.74
N GLU A 39 3.62 22.50 7.75
CA GLU A 39 3.19 23.30 8.89
C GLU A 39 1.90 22.73 9.50
N ALA A 40 1.60 23.15 10.73
CA ALA A 40 0.33 22.83 11.37
C ALA A 40 -0.84 23.47 10.62
N VAL A 41 -1.94 22.74 10.53
CA VAL A 41 -3.16 23.16 9.83
C VAL A 41 -4.20 23.59 10.85
N LYS A 42 -4.85 24.74 10.64
CA LYS A 42 -5.92 25.19 11.55
C LYS A 42 -7.16 24.30 11.45
N VAL A 43 -7.87 24.12 12.57
CA VAL A 43 -9.18 23.47 12.62
C VAL A 43 -10.11 24.08 11.55
N GLY A 44 -10.86 23.22 10.87
CA GLY A 44 -11.77 23.60 9.80
C GLY A 44 -11.11 23.84 8.44
N SER A 45 -9.78 23.90 8.37
CA SER A 45 -9.06 23.99 7.09
C SER A 45 -8.99 22.63 6.38
N GLN A 46 -8.82 22.66 5.07
CA GLN A 46 -8.59 21.43 4.30
C GLN A 46 -7.20 20.86 4.61
N VAL A 47 -7.17 19.60 5.02
CA VAL A 47 -5.94 18.84 5.20
C VAL A 47 -5.73 18.02 3.93
N LYS A 48 -4.67 18.33 3.17
CA LYS A 48 -4.34 17.67 1.91
C LYS A 48 -3.06 16.89 2.03
N ILE A 49 -3.03 15.69 1.48
CA ILE A 49 -1.81 14.90 1.28
C ILE A 49 -1.58 14.68 -0.20
N LYS A 50 -0.31 14.64 -0.59
CA LYS A 50 0.11 14.17 -1.91
C LYS A 50 0.45 12.70 -1.80
N VAL A 51 -0.10 11.90 -2.71
CA VAL A 51 0.21 10.48 -2.89
C VAL A 51 0.95 10.32 -4.21
N VAL A 52 2.09 9.65 -4.18
CA VAL A 52 2.89 9.32 -5.35
C VAL A 52 2.93 7.81 -5.50
N LEU A 53 2.37 7.31 -6.60
CA LEU A 53 2.50 5.93 -7.04
C LEU A 53 3.65 5.87 -8.05
N LYS A 54 4.59 4.95 -7.86
CA LYS A 54 5.75 4.80 -8.76
C LYS A 54 5.88 3.35 -9.19
N ASN A 55 6.02 3.12 -10.50
CA ASN A 55 6.44 1.84 -11.03
C ASN A 55 7.95 1.67 -10.76
N ILE A 56 8.31 0.67 -9.96
CA ILE A 56 9.70 0.33 -9.62
C ILE A 56 10.19 -0.94 -10.34
N SER A 57 9.34 -1.52 -11.18
CA SER A 57 9.68 -2.66 -12.02
C SER A 57 10.41 -2.24 -13.30
N SER A 58 10.89 -3.24 -14.04
CA SER A 58 11.56 -3.06 -15.35
C SER A 58 10.60 -3.14 -16.54
N HIS A 59 9.28 -3.23 -16.32
CA HIS A 59 8.27 -3.34 -17.39
C HIS A 59 7.10 -2.40 -17.12
N GLU A 60 6.26 -2.18 -18.14
CA GLU A 60 5.05 -1.37 -18.01
C GLU A 60 4.01 -2.10 -17.15
N LEU A 61 3.33 -1.36 -16.28
CA LEU A 61 2.26 -1.87 -15.43
C LEU A 61 0.90 -1.35 -15.90
N GLY A 62 -0.14 -2.19 -15.81
CA GLY A 62 -1.52 -1.77 -15.99
C GLY A 62 -2.12 -1.34 -14.65
N ILE A 63 -2.32 -0.03 -14.45
CA ILE A 63 -2.88 0.50 -13.21
C ILE A 63 -4.40 0.58 -13.32
N SER A 64 -5.12 -0.24 -12.55
CA SER A 64 -6.57 -0.08 -12.40
C SER A 64 -6.87 1.16 -11.57
N LYS A 65 -7.63 2.09 -12.13
CA LYS A 65 -8.02 3.37 -11.51
C LYS A 65 -9.52 3.55 -11.54
N ALA A 66 -10.09 3.99 -10.41
CA ALA A 66 -11.46 4.44 -10.37
C ALA A 66 -11.68 5.64 -11.28
N VAL A 67 -12.78 5.66 -12.01
CA VAL A 67 -13.24 6.85 -12.74
C VAL A 67 -13.80 7.83 -11.72
N GLY A 68 -12.99 8.81 -11.32
CA GLY A 68 -13.38 9.80 -10.34
C GLY A 68 -12.19 10.48 -9.63
N PRO A 69 -12.44 11.10 -8.46
CA PRO A 69 -11.40 11.64 -7.59
C PRO A 69 -10.37 10.59 -7.20
N GLY A 70 -9.10 10.99 -7.13
CA GLY A 70 -7.99 10.10 -6.81
C GLY A 70 -8.09 9.46 -5.42
N GLU A 71 -8.88 10.00 -4.49
CA GLU A 71 -9.14 9.35 -3.18
C GLU A 71 -9.81 7.97 -3.28
N PHE A 72 -10.40 7.64 -4.42
CA PHE A 72 -11.09 6.36 -4.64
C PHE A 72 -10.17 5.18 -4.87
N ASP A 73 -8.90 5.44 -5.19
CA ASP A 73 -7.91 4.41 -5.47
C ASP A 73 -7.16 3.92 -4.22
N TYR A 74 -7.46 4.48 -3.05
CA TYR A 74 -6.64 4.34 -1.85
C TYR A 74 -7.48 4.13 -0.61
N GLU A 75 -6.98 3.30 0.30
CA GLU A 75 -7.49 3.22 1.66
C GLU A 75 -6.62 4.03 2.62
N LEU A 76 -7.27 4.77 3.50
CA LEU A 76 -6.65 5.65 4.49
C LEU A 76 -6.75 5.03 5.88
N ASP A 77 -5.61 4.84 6.55
CA ASP A 77 -5.56 4.61 8.00
C ASP A 77 -5.11 5.90 8.68
N ILE A 78 -6.06 6.59 9.33
CA ILE A 78 -5.81 7.81 10.07
C ILE A 78 -6.11 7.56 11.55
N ARG A 79 -5.11 7.83 12.40
CA ARG A 79 -5.21 7.63 13.84
C ARG A 79 -4.87 8.90 14.58
N ASP A 80 -5.55 9.14 15.71
CA ASP A 80 -5.25 10.23 16.61
C ASP A 80 -4.00 9.95 17.47
N ASP A 81 -3.68 10.88 18.38
CA ASP A 81 -2.53 10.81 19.28
C ASP A 81 -2.56 9.61 20.25
N LYS A 82 -3.73 8.99 20.41
CA LYS A 82 -3.94 7.78 21.21
C LYS A 82 -3.91 6.50 20.36
N GLY A 83 -3.67 6.62 19.06
CA GLY A 83 -3.69 5.50 18.11
C GLY A 83 -5.09 5.03 17.74
N ILE A 84 -6.14 5.79 18.09
CA ILE A 84 -7.53 5.45 17.80
C ILE A 84 -7.86 5.87 16.37
N LYS A 85 -8.49 4.97 15.60
CA LYS A 85 -8.92 5.26 14.23
C LYS A 85 -9.88 6.45 14.24
N VAL A 86 -9.59 7.46 13.42
CA VAL A 86 -10.43 8.64 13.26
C VAL A 86 -11.71 8.25 12.53
N ALA A 87 -12.86 8.73 13.02
CA ALA A 87 -14.14 8.44 12.39
C ALA A 87 -14.25 9.09 11.00
N HIS A 88 -14.98 8.45 10.09
CA HIS A 88 -15.32 9.05 8.81
C HIS A 88 -16.31 10.22 8.96
N THR A 89 -16.16 11.24 8.12
CA THR A 89 -17.20 12.26 7.90
C THR A 89 -18.40 11.64 7.17
N LYS A 90 -19.51 12.38 6.99
CA LYS A 90 -20.61 11.91 6.12
C LYS A 90 -20.09 11.50 4.72
N TYR A 91 -19.25 12.33 4.12
CA TYR A 91 -18.67 12.03 2.81
C TYR A 91 -17.82 10.76 2.83
N GLY A 92 -16.97 10.58 3.86
CA GLY A 92 -16.16 9.37 3.99
C GLY A 92 -17.01 8.10 4.10
N ARG A 93 -18.14 8.16 4.82
CA ARG A 93 -19.08 7.03 4.90
C ARG A 93 -19.75 6.74 3.57
N ASP A 94 -20.19 7.77 2.86
CA ASP A 94 -20.87 7.63 1.56
C ASP A 94 -19.98 6.94 0.50
N ILE A 95 -18.64 7.06 0.61
CA ILE A 95 -17.68 6.45 -0.32
C ILE A 95 -16.99 5.19 0.22
N SER A 96 -17.23 4.82 1.48
CA SER A 96 -16.58 3.67 2.12
C SER A 96 -17.41 2.39 1.91
N PRO A 97 -16.88 1.37 1.21
CA PRO A 97 -17.56 0.08 1.07
C PRO A 97 -17.85 -0.59 2.41
N GLU A 98 -16.97 -0.43 3.40
CA GLU A 98 -17.11 -1.01 4.75
C GLU A 98 -18.32 -0.42 5.50
N GLU A 99 -18.78 0.78 5.13
CA GLU A 99 -19.86 1.48 5.81
C GLU A 99 -21.16 1.51 4.98
N GLY A 100 -21.26 0.64 3.98
CA GLY A 100 -22.42 0.55 3.09
C GLY A 100 -22.51 1.69 2.06
N GLY A 101 -21.48 2.53 2.00
CA GLY A 101 -21.23 3.42 0.88
C GLY A 101 -20.63 2.67 -0.30
N GLY A 102 -20.34 3.41 -1.36
CA GLY A 102 -19.74 2.83 -2.54
C GLY A 102 -19.65 3.84 -3.67
N ILE A 103 -18.54 3.77 -4.38
CA ILE A 103 -18.37 4.44 -5.66
C ILE A 103 -18.73 3.44 -6.76
N SER A 104 -19.23 3.91 -7.90
CA SER A 104 -19.50 3.01 -9.02
C SER A 104 -18.20 2.30 -9.44
N ASP A 105 -18.26 0.98 -9.66
CA ASP A 105 -17.14 0.10 -10.05
C ASP A 105 -16.51 0.41 -11.42
N ASN A 106 -16.73 1.60 -11.97
CA ASN A 106 -16.16 2.00 -13.23
C ASN A 106 -14.66 2.26 -13.02
N THR A 107 -13.85 1.31 -13.47
CA THR A 107 -12.39 1.39 -13.44
C THR A 107 -11.83 1.41 -14.86
N ILE A 108 -10.76 2.16 -15.06
CA ILE A 108 -9.98 2.17 -16.29
C ILE A 108 -8.59 1.64 -16.00
N ILE A 109 -8.00 0.92 -16.96
CA ILE A 109 -6.61 0.51 -16.89
C ILE A 109 -5.76 1.58 -17.58
N VAL A 110 -4.82 2.17 -16.84
CA VAL A 110 -3.89 3.18 -17.34
C VAL A 110 -2.48 2.60 -17.36
N PRO A 111 -1.75 2.66 -18.48
CA PRO A 111 -0.38 2.19 -18.53
C PRO A 111 0.54 3.11 -17.70
N LEU A 112 1.40 2.50 -16.89
CA LEU A 112 2.44 3.18 -16.13
C LEU A 112 3.81 2.60 -16.53
N PRO A 113 4.61 3.32 -17.32
CA PRO A 113 5.88 2.81 -17.84
C PRO A 113 6.90 2.57 -16.72
N PRO A 114 7.98 1.80 -16.98
CA PRO A 114 9.09 1.62 -16.03
C PRO A 114 9.61 2.96 -15.49
N GLY A 115 9.69 3.10 -14.17
CA GLY A 115 10.10 4.35 -13.52
C GLY A 115 9.07 5.49 -13.55
N GLY A 116 7.93 5.28 -14.24
CA GLY A 116 6.83 6.24 -14.32
C GLY A 116 6.17 6.48 -12.98
N THR A 117 5.59 7.67 -12.83
CA THR A 117 4.92 8.09 -11.60
C THR A 117 3.54 8.66 -11.88
N GLU A 118 2.60 8.35 -10.99
CA GLU A 118 1.31 9.02 -10.89
C GLU A 118 1.23 9.80 -9.58
N THR A 119 0.68 11.01 -9.62
CA THR A 119 0.50 11.86 -8.43
C THR A 119 -0.97 12.18 -8.22
N ASN A 120 -1.47 11.91 -7.02
CA ASN A 120 -2.80 12.27 -6.56
C ASN A 120 -2.74 13.22 -5.38
N THR A 121 -3.73 14.10 -5.25
CA THR A 121 -3.91 14.93 -4.05
C THR A 121 -5.22 14.52 -3.39
N ILE A 122 -5.13 14.04 -2.15
CA ILE A 122 -6.30 13.60 -1.37
C ILE A 122 -6.55 14.63 -0.27
N THR A 123 -7.80 15.09 -0.15
CA THR A 123 -8.22 15.94 0.97
C THR A 123 -8.72 15.06 2.11
N ILE A 124 -7.82 14.65 3.01
CA ILE A 124 -8.13 13.67 4.06
C ILE A 124 -9.15 14.19 5.09
N SER A 125 -9.21 15.51 5.32
CA SER A 125 -10.24 16.11 6.19
C SER A 125 -11.65 16.11 5.59
N LYS A 126 -11.78 15.81 4.29
CA LYS A 126 -13.07 15.59 3.65
C LYS A 126 -13.61 14.19 3.98
N ILE A 127 -12.71 13.22 4.21
CA ILE A 127 -13.04 11.80 4.40
C ILE A 127 -13.10 11.45 5.88
N HIS A 128 -12.18 11.97 6.68
CA HIS A 128 -12.06 11.72 8.12
C HIS A 128 -12.32 12.98 8.95
N ASP A 129 -12.94 12.82 10.11
CA ASP A 129 -13.22 13.92 11.03
C ASP A 129 -11.95 14.36 11.78
N MET A 130 -11.32 15.38 11.22
CA MET A 130 -10.14 16.05 11.80
C MET A 130 -10.49 17.39 12.47
N SER A 131 -11.71 17.51 13.02
CA SER A 131 -12.19 18.75 13.67
C SER A 131 -11.55 19.04 15.03
N ARG A 132 -10.84 18.08 15.62
CA ARG A 132 -10.19 18.22 16.92
C ARG A 132 -8.73 18.65 16.72
N PRO A 133 -8.21 19.64 17.47
CA PRO A 133 -6.78 19.90 17.51
C PRO A 133 -6.03 18.66 18.02
N GLY A 134 -4.84 18.40 17.47
CA GLY A 134 -4.05 17.24 17.86
C GLY A 134 -3.07 16.78 16.79
N ARG A 135 -2.34 15.71 17.11
CA ARG A 135 -1.45 15.02 16.17
C ARG A 135 -2.16 13.81 15.60
N TYR A 136 -2.03 13.62 14.30
CA TYR A 136 -2.64 12.52 13.56
C TYR A 136 -1.57 11.79 12.78
N THR A 137 -1.54 10.46 12.89
CA THR A 137 -0.72 9.62 12.01
C THR A 137 -1.56 9.21 10.81
N VAL A 138 -0.99 9.35 9.62
CA VAL A 138 -1.64 8.99 8.35
C VAL A 138 -0.79 7.96 7.64
N GLN A 139 -1.43 6.88 7.20
CA GLN A 139 -0.89 5.93 6.25
C GLN A 139 -1.93 5.67 5.16
N VAL A 140 -1.45 5.50 3.94
CA VAL A 140 -2.26 5.09 2.80
C VAL A 140 -1.83 3.71 2.33
N ARG A 141 -2.79 2.88 1.91
CA ARG A 141 -2.53 1.64 1.18
C ARG A 141 -3.31 1.57 -0.13
N ARG A 142 -2.74 0.90 -1.12
CA ARG A 142 -3.37 0.62 -2.41
C ARG A 142 -3.37 -0.88 -2.65
N TYR A 143 -4.46 -1.41 -3.17
CA TYR A 143 -4.50 -2.78 -3.65
C TYR A 143 -3.91 -2.85 -5.06
N GLU A 144 -2.95 -3.74 -5.26
CA GLU A 144 -2.32 -3.97 -6.54
C GLU A 144 -2.87 -5.28 -7.14
N GLY A 145 -3.44 -5.18 -8.34
CA GLY A 145 -4.25 -6.25 -8.93
C GLY A 145 -3.45 -7.46 -9.42
N ASP A 146 -2.24 -7.24 -9.93
CA ASP A 146 -1.44 -8.28 -10.58
C ASP A 146 -0.76 -9.19 -9.55
N SER A 147 -0.13 -8.60 -8.54
CA SER A 147 0.46 -9.26 -7.37
C SER A 147 -0.57 -9.66 -6.32
N LYS A 148 -1.80 -9.14 -6.40
CA LYS A 148 -2.89 -9.38 -5.43
C LYS A 148 -2.48 -9.01 -4.00
N SER A 149 -1.74 -7.93 -3.86
CA SER A 149 -1.15 -7.52 -2.59
C SER A 149 -1.49 -6.07 -2.23
N TRP A 150 -1.51 -5.79 -0.92
CA TRP A 150 -1.65 -4.43 -0.41
C TRP A 150 -0.28 -3.78 -0.30
N ILE A 151 -0.16 -2.60 -0.89
CA ILE A 151 1.08 -1.81 -0.86
C ILE A 151 0.87 -0.65 0.08
N ASN A 152 1.60 -0.67 1.18
CA ASN A 152 1.58 0.38 2.19
C ASN A 152 2.54 1.50 1.80
N SER A 153 2.12 2.74 2.08
CA SER A 153 3.01 3.90 2.05
C SER A 153 3.81 4.06 3.34
N ASN A 154 4.72 5.02 3.34
CA ASN A 154 5.29 5.58 4.56
C ASN A 154 4.19 6.20 5.46
N THR A 155 4.48 6.34 6.76
CA THR A 155 3.62 7.07 7.69
C THR A 155 4.05 8.53 7.77
N ILE A 156 3.09 9.46 7.83
CA ILE A 156 3.34 10.88 8.12
C ILE A 156 2.58 11.31 9.37
N THR A 157 3.06 12.39 10.01
CA THR A 157 2.31 13.08 11.07
C THR A 157 1.74 14.37 10.51
N VAL A 158 0.45 14.61 10.76
CA VAL A 158 -0.23 15.88 10.53
C VAL A 158 -0.59 16.50 11.87
N THR A 159 -0.33 17.79 12.04
CA THR A 159 -0.70 18.53 13.26
C THR A 159 -1.86 19.47 12.95
N ILE A 160 -2.93 19.37 13.73
CA ILE A 160 -4.07 20.27 13.69
C ILE A 160 -4.04 21.20 14.90
N THR A 161 -4.11 22.51 14.67
CA THR A 161 -4.13 23.54 15.72
C THR A 161 -5.45 24.30 15.71
N GLN A 162 -5.74 25.02 16.79
CA GLN A 162 -6.91 25.93 16.84
C GLN A 162 -6.86 27.00 15.74
#